data_AF-A0A117LSX2-F1
#
_entry.id   AF-A0A117LSX2-F1
#
_cell.length_a   1.000
_cell.length_b   1.000
_cell.length_c   1.000
_cell.angle_alpha   90.00
_cell.angle_beta   90.00
_cell.angle_gamma   90.00
#
_symmetry.space_group_name_H-M   'P 1'
#
loop_
_entity.id
_entity.type
_entity.pdbx_description
1 polymer ?
#
loop_
_entity_poly.entity_id
_entity_poly.type
_entity_poly.pdbx_seq_one_letter_code
_entity_poly.pdbx_strand_id
1 'polypeptide(L)'
;MEEPDEIRIQKKQYGSGSSAQFERKLLKVMERLGVKKYSFNWDRWSCWVEFVYKGETYRLDHSLEKARTMGIELSYGSDAFAEVVLTLEDLARIFERGIYDLSTWVAGMKIEIS
;
A
#
# COMPACT_ATOMS: atom_id res chain seq x y z
N MET A 1 28.98 7.54 -11.02
CA MET A 1 28.87 6.68 -9.83
C MET A 1 27.59 7.11 -9.15
N GLU A 2 26.45 6.58 -9.60
CA GLU A 2 25.14 6.93 -9.02
C GLU A 2 24.99 6.15 -7.72
N GLU A 3 24.79 6.87 -6.62
CA GLU A 3 24.49 6.28 -5.32
C GLU A 3 23.19 5.46 -5.41
N PRO A 4 23.12 4.26 -4.82
CA PRO A 4 21.88 3.49 -4.83
C PRO A 4 20.81 4.26 -4.04
N ASP A 5 19.66 4.52 -4.68
CA ASP A 5 18.44 5.08 -4.09
C ASP A 5 18.09 4.30 -2.80
N GLU A 6 18.52 4.83 -1.66
CA GLU A 6 18.28 4.24 -0.35
C GLU A 6 16.76 4.26 -0.10
N ILE A 7 16.16 3.06 0.02
CA ILE A 7 14.74 2.92 0.34
C ILE A 7 14.50 3.58 1.69
N ARG A 8 13.90 4.78 1.68
CA ARG A 8 13.63 5.59 2.87
C ARG A 8 12.45 4.99 3.65
N ILE A 9 12.70 3.93 4.40
CA ILE A 9 11.73 3.38 5.36
C ILE A 9 11.68 4.35 6.55
N GLN A 10 10.66 5.21 6.60
CA GLN A 10 10.45 6.10 7.75
C GLN A 10 10.23 5.27 9.02
N LYS A 11 11.21 5.26 9.93
CA LYS A 11 11.11 4.67 11.27
C LYS A 11 10.07 5.43 12.10
N LYS A 12 8.97 4.79 12.48
CA LYS A 12 8.04 5.27 13.52
C LYS A 12 7.93 4.25 14.66
N GLN A 13 7.81 4.73 15.90
CA GLN A 13 7.75 3.91 17.11
C GLN A 13 6.39 3.21 17.26
N TYR A 14 6.44 1.90 17.50
CA TYR A 14 5.31 0.97 17.43
C TYR A 14 4.53 0.87 18.76
N GLY A 15 3.23 1.11 18.69
CA GLY A 15 2.27 0.47 19.58
C GLY A 15 1.74 -0.80 18.92
N SER A 16 1.88 -1.94 19.60
CA SER A 16 1.18 -3.22 19.35
C SER A 16 1.66 -4.04 18.13
N GLY A 17 2.21 -5.24 18.38
CA GLY A 17 2.93 -6.13 17.44
C GLY A 17 2.20 -6.69 16.20
N SER A 18 1.05 -6.14 15.80
CA SER A 18 0.33 -6.51 14.57
C SER A 18 0.77 -5.66 13.37
N SER A 19 0.97 -4.35 13.56
CA SER A 19 1.35 -3.42 12.48
C SER A 19 2.70 -3.75 11.83
N ALA A 20 3.69 -4.14 12.64
CA ALA A 20 5.01 -4.55 12.15
C ALA A 20 4.97 -5.78 11.22
N GLN A 21 3.95 -6.64 11.33
CA GLN A 21 3.78 -7.79 10.43
C GLN A 21 3.32 -7.33 9.04
N PHE A 22 2.39 -6.37 8.99
CA PHE A 22 1.89 -5.81 7.75
C PHE A 22 2.93 -4.93 7.05
N GLU A 23 3.81 -4.24 7.77
CA GLU A 23 4.94 -3.53 7.16
C GLU A 23 5.93 -4.49 6.47
N ARG A 24 6.26 -5.62 7.13
CA ARG A 24 7.09 -6.66 6.51
C ARG A 24 6.42 -7.32 5.31
N LYS A 25 5.10 -7.50 5.38
CA LYS A 25 4.31 -8.02 4.25
C LYS A 25 4.29 -7.02 3.10
N LEU A 26 4.11 -5.74 3.38
CA LEU A 26 4.14 -4.67 2.38
C LEU A 26 5.46 -4.66 1.61
N LEU A 27 6.60 -4.80 2.30
CA LEU A 27 7.91 -4.92 1.64
C LEU A 27 7.93 -6.06 0.61
N LYS A 28 7.50 -7.27 1.02
CA LYS A 28 7.45 -8.44 0.12
C LYS A 28 6.49 -8.24 -1.05
N VAL A 29 5.36 -7.59 -0.81
CA VAL A 29 4.37 -7.28 -1.85
C VAL A 29 4.95 -6.30 -2.87
N MET A 30 5.62 -5.24 -2.42
CA MET A 30 6.28 -4.28 -3.31
C MET A 30 7.37 -4.93 -4.16
N GLU A 31 8.15 -5.83 -3.57
CA GLU A 31 9.15 -6.62 -4.29
C GLU A 31 8.51 -7.47 -5.39
N ARG A 32 7.42 -8.16 -5.10
CA ARG A 32 6.66 -8.98 -6.06
C ARG A 32 6.02 -8.16 -7.17
N LEU A 33 5.59 -6.94 -6.87
CA LEU A 33 5.07 -5.99 -7.85
C LEU A 33 6.17 -5.31 -8.68
N GLY A 34 7.45 -5.54 -8.38
CA GLY A 34 8.57 -4.89 -9.06
C GLY A 34 8.67 -3.38 -8.76
N VAL A 35 8.06 -2.93 -7.67
CA VAL A 35 8.04 -1.53 -7.24
C VAL A 35 9.31 -1.21 -6.46
N LYS A 36 10.07 -0.23 -6.92
CA LYS A 36 11.34 0.19 -6.28
C LYS A 36 11.18 1.36 -5.32
N LYS A 37 10.23 2.27 -5.60
CA LYS A 37 10.01 3.49 -4.81
C LYS A 37 8.60 3.46 -4.27
N TYR A 38 8.47 3.38 -2.95
CA TYR A 38 7.19 3.44 -2.26
C TYR A 38 7.34 4.16 -0.91
N SER A 39 6.23 4.68 -0.41
CA SER A 39 6.09 5.31 0.89
C SER A 39 4.76 4.90 1.48
N PHE A 40 4.67 4.86 2.80
CA PHE A 40 3.41 4.54 3.46
C PHE A 40 3.33 5.28 4.79
N ASN A 41 2.10 5.46 5.27
CA ASN A 41 1.85 5.94 6.61
C ASN A 41 0.56 5.29 7.12
N TRP A 42 0.51 5.10 8.43
CA TRP A 42 -0.71 4.76 9.12
C TRP A 42 -0.71 5.53 10.44
N ASP A 43 -1.87 6.05 10.80
CA ASP A 43 -2.13 6.72 12.06
C ASP A 43 -3.26 6.00 12.80
N ARG A 44 -3.83 6.61 13.84
CA ARG A 44 -4.91 5.99 14.62
C ARG A 44 -6.20 5.80 13.81
N TRP A 45 -6.43 6.60 12.77
CA TRP A 45 -7.71 6.75 12.08
C TRP A 45 -7.63 6.44 10.58
N SER A 46 -6.44 6.54 9.98
CA SER A 46 -6.24 6.41 8.54
C SER A 46 -4.92 5.73 8.19
N CYS A 47 -4.82 5.31 6.93
CA CYS A 47 -3.59 4.80 6.34
C CYS A 47 -3.53 5.14 4.86
N TRP A 48 -2.31 5.15 4.32
CA TRP A 48 -2.08 5.18 2.89
C TRP A 48 -0.78 4.49 2.52
N VAL A 49 -0.74 3.97 1.30
CA VAL A 49 0.44 3.43 0.64
C VAL A 49 0.53 4.10 -0.73
N GLU A 50 1.66 4.72 -0.99
CA GLU A 50 1.98 5.38 -2.26
C GLU A 50 3.18 4.67 -2.90
N PHE A 51 3.14 4.45 -4.21
CA PHE A 51 4.23 3.83 -4.93
C PHE A 51 4.34 4.31 -6.36
N VAL A 52 5.56 4.23 -6.90
CA VAL A 52 5.86 4.55 -8.30
C VAL A 52 5.97 3.27 -9.10
N TYR A 53 5.18 3.17 -10.17
CA TYR A 53 5.22 2.06 -11.11
C TYR A 53 5.22 2.59 -12.54
N LYS A 54 6.15 2.10 -13.38
CA LYS A 54 6.35 2.55 -14.79
C LYS A 54 6.39 4.09 -14.96
N GLY A 55 6.87 4.83 -13.97
CA GLY A 55 7.01 6.29 -14.01
C GLY A 55 5.78 7.07 -13.54
N GLU A 56 4.70 6.39 -13.17
CA GLU A 56 3.49 7.00 -12.61
C GLU A 56 3.38 6.72 -11.11
N THR A 57 2.77 7.66 -10.37
CA THR A 57 2.56 7.55 -8.92
C THR A 57 1.14 7.10 -8.63
N TYR A 58 1.02 6.10 -7.76
CA TYR A 58 -0.25 5.52 -7.35
C TYR A 58 -0.37 5.57 -5.85
N ARG A 59 -1.59 5.79 -5.35
CA ARG A 59 -1.87 5.84 -3.92
C ARG A 59 -3.14 5.08 -3.60
N LEU A 60 -3.03 4.15 -2.66
CA LEU A 60 -4.17 3.53 -2.00
C LEU A 60 -4.28 4.13 -0.63
N ASP A 61 -5.47 4.58 -0.26
CA ASP A 61 -5.75 5.11 1.06
C ASP A 61 -7.02 4.49 1.65
N HIS A 62 -7.00 4.29 2.96
CA HIS A 62 -8.14 3.80 3.69
C HIS A 62 -8.23 4.45 5.06
N SER A 63 -9.45 4.49 5.61
CA SER A 63 -9.71 5.13 6.89
C SER A 63 -10.92 4.50 7.57
N LEU A 64 -10.99 4.68 8.89
CA LEU A 64 -12.15 4.27 9.68
C LEU A 64 -13.44 4.92 9.16
N GLU A 65 -13.36 6.16 8.69
CA GLU A 65 -14.50 6.87 8.11
C GLU A 65 -14.97 6.20 6.82
N LYS A 66 -14.06 5.93 5.88
CA LYS A 66 -14.37 5.21 4.64
C LYS A 66 -14.97 3.84 4.95
N ALA A 67 -14.39 3.08 5.87
CA ALA A 67 -14.91 1.78 6.28
C ALA A 67 -16.34 1.88 6.84
N ARG A 68 -16.61 2.85 7.73
CA ARG A 68 -17.94 3.09 8.30
C ARG A 68 -18.98 3.42 7.23
N THR A 69 -18.64 4.22 6.22
CA THR A 69 -19.58 4.51 5.11
C THR A 69 -19.96 3.27 4.30
N MET A 70 -19.15 2.22 4.35
CA MET A 70 -19.40 0.93 3.71
C MET A 70 -19.99 -0.12 4.66
N GLY A 71 -20.31 0.25 5.90
CA GLY A 71 -20.83 -0.67 6.94
C GLY A 71 -19.78 -1.60 7.53
N ILE A 72 -18.49 -1.30 7.36
CA ILE A 72 -17.37 -2.07 7.91
C ILE A 72 -16.92 -1.41 9.22
N GLU A 73 -16.91 -2.18 10.31
CA GLU A 73 -16.43 -1.70 11.61
C GLU A 73 -14.92 -1.97 11.77
N LEU A 74 -14.11 -0.92 11.59
CA LEU A 74 -12.70 -0.92 11.94
C LEU A 74 -12.47 -0.22 13.28
N SER A 75 -11.56 -0.78 14.08
CA SER A 75 -11.24 -0.26 15.41
C SER A 75 -10.03 0.67 15.42
N TYR A 76 -9.05 0.42 14.54
CA TYR A 76 -7.80 1.18 14.47
C TYR A 76 -7.31 1.38 13.04
N GLY A 77 -6.58 2.46 12.78
CA GLY A 77 -5.95 2.71 11.48
C GLY A 77 -4.92 1.65 11.08
N SER A 78 -4.41 0.85 12.03
CA SER A 78 -3.62 -0.35 11.74
C SER A 78 -4.44 -1.45 11.06
N ASP A 79 -5.74 -1.54 11.34
CA ASP A 79 -6.65 -2.48 10.69
C ASP A 79 -6.90 -2.03 9.24
N ALA A 80 -7.14 -0.73 9.05
CA ALA A 80 -7.23 -0.14 7.71
C ALA A 80 -5.95 -0.37 6.90
N PHE A 81 -4.77 -0.24 7.53
CA PHE A 81 -3.50 -0.53 6.89
C PHE A 81 -3.36 -2.02 6.52
N ALA A 82 -3.80 -2.93 7.38
CA ALA A 82 -3.80 -4.35 7.09
C ALA A 82 -4.63 -4.66 5.83
N GLU A 83 -5.83 -4.08 5.71
CA GLU A 83 -6.68 -4.26 4.53
C GLU A 83 -6.04 -3.74 3.25
N VAL A 84 -5.39 -2.57 3.30
CA VAL A 84 -4.64 -2.04 2.14
C VAL A 84 -3.50 -2.98 1.75
N VAL A 85 -2.72 -3.47 2.70
CA VAL A 85 -1.60 -4.40 2.43
C VAL A 85 -2.09 -5.72 1.86
N LEU A 86 -3.18 -6.28 2.38
CA LEU A 86 -3.78 -7.52 1.87
C LEU A 86 -4.33 -7.34 0.45
N THR A 87 -4.98 -6.20 0.18
CA THR A 87 -5.44 -5.86 -1.17
C THR A 87 -4.27 -5.80 -2.16
N LEU A 88 -3.15 -5.17 -1.78
CA LEU A 88 -1.94 -5.15 -2.59
C LEU A 88 -1.33 -6.55 -2.79
N GLU A 89 -1.43 -7.42 -1.80
CA GLU A 89 -0.98 -8.80 -1.91
C GLU A 89 -1.81 -9.60 -2.92
N ASP A 90 -3.14 -9.45 -2.88
CA ASP A 90 -4.05 -10.09 -3.83
C ASP A 90 -3.80 -9.60 -5.25
N LEU A 91 -3.52 -8.31 -5.42
CA LEU A 91 -3.11 -7.73 -6.69
C LEU A 91 -1.82 -8.35 -7.20
N ALA A 92 -0.78 -8.44 -6.36
CA ALA A 92 0.46 -9.13 -6.73
C ALA A 92 0.20 -10.57 -7.21
N ARG A 93 -0.71 -11.31 -6.55
CA ARG A 93 -1.09 -12.67 -6.96
C ARG A 93 -1.80 -12.70 -8.31
N ILE A 94 -2.65 -11.73 -8.63
CA ILE A 94 -3.33 -11.63 -9.93
C ILE A 94 -2.30 -11.42 -11.05
N PHE A 95 -1.30 -10.56 -10.83
CA PHE A 95 -0.24 -10.30 -11.81
C PHE A 95 0.67 -11.51 -12.04
N GLU A 96 1.11 -12.17 -10.97
CA GLU A 96 1.94 -13.38 -11.07
C GLU A 96 1.23 -14.52 -11.81
N ARG A 97 -0.10 -14.57 -11.75
CA ARG A 97 -0.91 -15.55 -12.48
C ARG A 97 -1.14 -15.18 -13.95
N GLY A 98 -0.68 -14.01 -14.40
CA GLY A 98 -0.84 -13.53 -15.77
C GLY A 98 -2.28 -13.20 -16.16
N ILE A 99 -3.16 -12.96 -15.18
CA ILE A 99 -4.59 -12.72 -15.43
C ILE A 99 -4.80 -11.31 -16.02
N TYR A 100 -3.99 -10.34 -15.60
CA TYR A 100 -3.95 -8.96 -16.12
C TYR A 100 -2.52 -8.41 -16.07
N ASP A 101 -2.19 -7.39 -16.87
CA ASP A 101 -1.00 -6.55 -16.65
C ASP A 101 -1.32 -5.46 -15.63
N LEU A 102 -0.37 -5.12 -14.75
CA LEU A 102 -0.56 -4.06 -13.75
C LEU A 102 -0.94 -2.73 -14.41
N SER A 103 -0.44 -2.44 -15.62
CA SER A 103 -0.85 -1.27 -16.42
C SER A 103 -2.35 -1.19 -16.71
N THR A 104 -3.04 -2.32 -16.87
CA THR A 104 -4.49 -2.34 -17.09
C THR A 104 -5.24 -1.89 -15.83
N TRP A 105 -4.71 -2.23 -14.66
CA TRP A 105 -5.34 -1.91 -13.39
C TRP A 105 -5.02 -0.50 -12.91
N VAL A 106 -3.76 -0.08 -13.06
CA VAL A 106 -3.35 1.27 -12.68
C VAL A 106 -3.97 2.38 -13.55
N ALA A 107 -4.36 2.07 -14.79
CA ALA A 107 -5.10 3.00 -15.63
C ALA A 107 -6.43 3.47 -14.99
N GLY A 108 -7.07 2.63 -14.17
CA GLY A 108 -8.30 2.98 -13.44
C GLY A 108 -8.07 3.61 -12.06
N MET A 109 -6.84 3.56 -11.54
CA MET A 109 -6.45 4.16 -10.26
C MET A 109 -5.74 5.49 -10.40
N LYS A 110 -5.56 5.97 -11.63
CA LYS A 110 -4.90 7.23 -11.90
C LYS A 110 -5.62 8.33 -11.14
N ILE A 111 -4.91 8.94 -10.21
CA ILE A 111 -5.42 10.03 -9.38
C ILE A 111 -5.87 11.12 -10.36
N GLU A 112 -7.18 11.36 -10.48
CA GLU A 112 -7.69 12.60 -11.04
C GLU A 112 -7.29 13.71 -10.06
N ILE A 113 -6.09 14.26 -10.23
CA ILE A 113 -5.76 15.54 -9.65
C ILE A 113 -6.48 16.57 -10.52
N SER A 114 -7.72 16.88 -10.17
CA SER A 114 -8.40 18.11 -10.60
C SER A 114 -7.98 19.26 -9.69
#